data_AF-A0A816IUB6-F1
#
_entry.id   AF-A0A816IUB6-F1
#
_cell.length_a   1.000
_cell.length_b   1.000
_cell.length_c   1.000
_cell.angle_alpha   90.00
_cell.angle_beta   90.00
_cell.angle_gamma   90.00
#
_symmetry.space_group_name_H-M   'P 1'
#
loop_
_entity.id
_entity.type
_entity.pdbx_description
1 polymer ?
#
loop_
_entity_poly.entity_id
_entity_poly.type
_entity_poly.pdbx_seq_one_letter_code
_entity_poly.pdbx_strand_id
1 'polypeptide(L)'
;MATEPLIQGAIMLLAFAMFWALKYLSQQGLTKFRSKHRATLQTQRQLIQASRLLARARATTKKSQSQSLAKTALTEADDVIAISPDDAAGHIVRALALDLLGHHTAALKSFDTALTYPRLKSLSVGERADALVKRAEMKVAVNRRRRNDSAIEDLEEAVRLAAGTDTARIFRLLGECYEYKGLNEKAQWALSKH
;
A
#
# COMPACT_ATOMS: atom_id res chain seq x y z
N MET A 1 0.31 52.99 44.23
CA MET A 1 -0.50 53.21 43.00
C MET A 1 0.26 52.87 41.71
N ALA A 2 1.20 51.91 41.72
CA ALA A 2 2.02 51.58 40.54
C ALA A 2 1.93 50.09 40.12
N THR A 3 1.06 49.31 40.76
CA THR A 3 0.90 47.87 40.49
C THR A 3 0.02 47.62 39.26
N GLU A 4 -0.99 48.45 39.02
CA GLU A 4 -1.89 48.33 37.86
C GLU A 4 -1.18 48.49 36.50
N PRO A 5 -0.37 49.53 36.24
CA PRO A 5 0.33 49.65 34.95
C PRO A 5 1.37 48.55 34.74
N LEU A 6 1.91 47.99 35.82
CA LEU A 6 2.93 46.93 35.77
C LEU A 6 2.30 45.57 35.40
N ILE A 7 1.12 45.27 35.94
CA ILE A 7 0.33 44.08 35.57
C ILE A 7 -0.13 44.20 34.11
N GLN A 8 -0.59 45.38 33.69
CA GLN A 8 -1.05 45.61 32.32
C GLN A 8 0.10 45.48 31.30
N GLY A 9 1.29 45.97 31.63
CA GLY A 9 2.50 45.77 30.82
C GLY A 9 2.90 44.30 30.69
N ALA A 10 2.82 43.53 31.78
CA ALA A 10 3.10 42.09 31.77
C ALA A 10 2.12 41.32 30.88
N ILE A 11 0.83 41.65 30.92
CA ILE A 11 -0.20 41.03 30.05
C ILE A 11 0.07 41.34 28.58
N MET A 12 0.43 42.58 28.23
CA MET A 12 0.75 42.93 26.84
C MET A 12 1.99 42.19 26.31
N LEU A 13 3.03 42.06 27.14
CA LEU A 13 4.22 41.28 26.77
C LEU A 13 3.90 39.79 26.57
N LEU A 14 3.08 39.22 27.44
CA LEU A 14 2.67 37.81 27.34
C LEU A 14 1.80 37.58 26.10
N ALA A 15 0.87 38.48 25.80
CA ALA A 15 0.06 38.44 24.58
C ALA A 15 0.92 38.58 23.31
N PHE A 16 1.92 39.47 23.32
CA PHE A 16 2.85 39.65 22.20
C PHE A 16 3.72 38.40 21.98
N ALA A 17 4.27 37.82 23.05
CA ALA A 17 5.04 36.58 22.99
C ALA A 17 4.19 35.41 22.48
N MET A 18 2.94 35.30 22.95
CA MET A 18 2.00 34.28 22.50
C MET A 18 1.61 34.45 21.03
N PHE A 19 1.35 35.68 20.59
CA PHE A 19 1.06 35.99 19.18
C PHE A 19 2.25 35.66 18.27
N TRP A 20 3.47 35.99 18.70
CA TRP A 20 4.69 35.69 17.97
C TRP A 20 4.93 34.18 17.89
N ALA A 21 4.74 33.45 18.99
CA ALA A 21 4.82 31.99 19.04
C ALA A 21 3.78 31.33 18.13
N LEU A 22 2.52 31.81 18.14
CA LEU A 22 1.47 31.33 17.24
C LEU A 22 1.86 31.52 15.78
N LYS A 23 2.39 32.70 15.40
CA LYS A 23 2.79 32.98 14.02
C LYS A 23 3.99 32.15 13.60
N TYR A 24 5.00 31.99 14.46
CA TYR A 24 6.19 31.18 14.17
C TYR A 24 5.83 29.70 13.99
N LEU A 25 5.02 29.14 14.89
CA LEU A 25 4.56 27.75 14.84
C LEU A 25 3.60 27.50 13.67
N SER A 26 2.71 28.45 13.39
CA SER A 26 1.80 28.46 12.24
C SER A 26 2.56 28.41 10.91
N GLN A 27 3.55 29.28 10.71
CA GLN A 27 4.28 29.36 9.45
C GLN A 27 5.10 28.09 9.17
N GLN A 28 5.75 27.49 10.17
CA GLN A 28 6.55 26.27 9.97
C GLN A 28 5.69 25.00 9.88
N GLY A 29 4.61 24.91 10.67
CA GLY A 29 3.70 23.76 10.67
C GLY A 29 2.78 23.71 9.44
N LEU A 30 2.17 24.85 9.08
CA LEU A 30 1.23 24.92 7.96
C LEU A 30 1.92 24.79 6.61
N THR A 31 3.16 25.27 6.44
CA THR A 31 3.90 25.11 5.17
C THR A 31 4.31 23.66 4.93
N LYS A 32 4.78 22.95 5.96
CA LYS A 32 5.06 21.50 5.90
C LYS A 32 3.79 20.68 5.67
N PHE A 33 2.69 21.03 6.35
CA PHE A 33 1.41 20.36 6.16
C PHE A 33 0.84 20.60 4.75
N ARG A 34 0.85 21.84 4.27
CA ARG A 34 0.37 22.20 2.91
C ARG A 34 1.20 21.55 1.80
N SER A 35 2.53 21.54 1.93
CA SER A 35 3.40 20.88 0.96
C SER A 35 3.20 19.36 0.95
N LYS A 36 3.12 18.73 2.13
CA LYS A 36 2.80 17.30 2.26
C LYS A 36 1.44 16.97 1.66
N HIS A 37 0.40 17.75 1.97
CA HIS A 37 -0.94 17.53 1.45
C HIS A 37 -1.02 17.70 -0.09
N ARG A 38 -0.32 18.71 -0.64
CA ARG A 38 -0.20 18.88 -2.10
C ARG A 38 0.53 17.71 -2.75
N ALA A 39 1.60 17.20 -2.13
CA ALA A 39 2.31 16.02 -2.58
C ALA A 39 1.42 14.77 -2.56
N THR A 40 0.62 14.55 -1.51
CA THR A 40 -0.34 13.43 -1.43
C THR A 40 -1.40 13.49 -2.52
N LEU A 41 -1.95 14.67 -2.82
CA LEU A 41 -2.91 14.84 -3.92
C LEU A 41 -2.28 14.57 -5.30
N GLN A 42 -1.01 14.95 -5.47
CA GLN A 42 -0.26 14.64 -6.69
C GLN A 42 -0.06 13.13 -6.86
N THR A 43 0.40 12.44 -5.82
CA THR A 43 0.63 10.98 -5.88
C THR A 43 -0.66 10.21 -6.12
N GLN A 44 -1.79 10.62 -5.53
CA GLN A 44 -3.08 9.97 -5.80
C GLN A 44 -3.47 9.99 -7.28
N ARG A 45 -3.27 11.12 -7.97
CA ARG A 45 -3.55 11.22 -9.40
C ARG A 45 -2.65 10.29 -10.22
N GLN A 46 -1.36 10.24 -9.90
CA GLN A 46 -0.41 9.35 -10.56
C GLN A 46 -0.73 7.88 -10.30
N LEU A 47 -1.12 7.51 -9.08
CA LEU A 47 -1.56 6.15 -8.74
C LEU A 47 -2.78 5.71 -9.55
N ILE A 48 -3.77 6.59 -9.73
CA ILE A 48 -4.94 6.31 -10.56
C ILE A 48 -4.51 6.10 -12.02
N GLN A 49 -3.59 6.93 -12.53
CA GLN A 49 -3.06 6.78 -13.89
C GLN A 49 -2.29 5.47 -14.05
N ALA A 50 -1.39 5.14 -13.12
CA ALA A 50 -0.63 3.90 -13.12
C ALA A 50 -1.55 2.67 -13.04
N SER A 51 -2.58 2.72 -12.20
CA SER A 51 -3.60 1.65 -12.10
C SER A 51 -4.35 1.45 -13.42
N ARG A 52 -4.71 2.55 -14.11
CA ARG A 52 -5.31 2.49 -15.46
C ARG A 52 -4.36 1.90 -16.49
N LEU A 53 -3.07 2.25 -16.44
CA LEU A 53 -2.04 1.66 -17.31
C LEU A 53 -1.92 0.16 -17.08
N LEU A 54 -1.91 -0.30 -15.82
CA LEU A 54 -1.90 -1.73 -15.48
C LEU A 54 -3.14 -2.47 -15.99
N ALA A 55 -4.33 -1.88 -15.82
CA ALA A 55 -5.57 -2.46 -16.34
C ALA A 55 -5.53 -2.60 -17.87
N ARG A 56 -5.05 -1.57 -18.58
CA ARG A 56 -4.85 -1.61 -20.04
C ARG A 56 -3.79 -2.62 -20.46
N ALA A 57 -2.69 -2.72 -19.71
CA ALA A 57 -1.62 -3.69 -19.96
C ALA A 57 -2.12 -5.14 -19.85
N ARG A 58 -3.03 -5.41 -18.91
CA ARG A 58 -3.68 -6.72 -18.75
C ARG A 58 -4.71 -7.01 -19.84
N ALA A 59 -5.41 -5.99 -20.32
CA ALA A 59 -6.47 -6.16 -21.32
C ALA A 59 -5.93 -6.30 -22.76
N THR A 60 -4.74 -5.77 -23.07
CA THR A 60 -4.19 -5.88 -24.43
C THR A 60 -3.66 -7.28 -24.72
N THR A 61 -3.94 -7.79 -25.92
CA THR A 61 -3.44 -9.08 -26.41
C THR A 61 -2.02 -8.97 -26.96
N LYS A 62 -1.56 -7.76 -27.29
CA LYS A 62 -0.23 -7.53 -27.85
C LYS A 62 0.82 -7.44 -26.74
N LYS A 63 1.71 -8.44 -26.68
CA LYS A 63 2.77 -8.52 -25.66
C LYS A 63 3.66 -7.27 -25.59
N SER A 64 4.09 -6.73 -26.73
CA SER A 64 4.92 -5.52 -26.78
C SER A 64 4.22 -4.29 -26.20
N GLN A 65 2.93 -4.13 -26.51
CA GLN A 65 2.11 -3.04 -25.96
C GLN A 65 1.86 -3.24 -24.46
N SER A 66 1.55 -4.46 -24.03
CA SER A 66 1.40 -4.81 -22.61
C SER A 66 2.65 -4.44 -21.81
N GLN A 67 3.82 -4.85 -22.30
CA GLN A 67 5.10 -4.56 -21.67
C GLN A 67 5.43 -3.06 -21.67
N SER A 68 5.12 -2.33 -22.75
CA SER A 68 5.31 -0.88 -22.80
C SER A 68 4.47 -0.17 -21.73
N LEU A 69 3.18 -0.51 -21.65
CA LEU A 69 2.26 0.04 -20.64
C LEU A 69 2.68 -0.32 -19.21
N ALA A 70 3.14 -1.56 -18.99
CA ALA A 70 3.65 -1.99 -17.69
C ALA A 70 4.94 -1.26 -17.30
N LYS A 71 5.84 -0.96 -18.25
CA LYS A 71 7.03 -0.13 -18.00
C LYS A 71 6.64 1.30 -17.62
N THR A 72 5.68 1.91 -18.29
CA THR A 72 5.18 3.24 -17.91
C THR A 72 4.50 3.22 -16.54
N ALA A 73 3.73 2.18 -16.22
CA ALA A 73 3.16 2.05 -14.89
C ALA A 73 4.23 1.89 -13.80
N LEU A 74 5.33 1.20 -14.11
CA LEU A 74 6.47 1.06 -13.21
C LEU A 74 7.16 2.41 -12.95
N THR A 75 7.38 3.22 -13.97
CA THR A 75 7.99 4.56 -13.79
C THR A 75 7.11 5.47 -12.94
N GLU A 76 5.79 5.48 -13.19
CA GLU A 76 4.84 6.27 -12.37
C GLU A 76 4.81 5.78 -10.91
N ALA A 77 4.93 4.46 -10.68
CA ALA A 77 5.00 3.91 -9.33
C ALA A 77 6.27 4.35 -8.61
N ASP A 78 7.40 4.39 -9.31
CA ASP A 78 8.69 4.80 -8.76
C ASP A 78 8.70 6.28 -8.38
N ASP A 79 8.09 7.13 -9.22
CA ASP A 79 7.90 8.55 -8.92
C ASP A 79 6.99 8.76 -7.69
N VAL A 80 5.90 7.98 -7.58
CA VAL A 80 5.03 8.01 -6.40
C VAL A 80 5.78 7.60 -5.14
N ILE A 81 6.61 6.54 -5.20
CA ILE A 81 7.42 6.09 -4.07
C ILE A 81 8.46 7.14 -3.67
N ALA A 82 9.05 7.86 -4.63
CA ALA A 82 9.99 8.93 -4.34
C ALA A 82 9.35 10.10 -3.58
N ILE A 83 8.09 10.41 -3.88
CA ILE A 83 7.33 11.50 -3.23
C ILE A 83 6.71 11.05 -1.89
N SER A 84 6.14 9.84 -1.85
CA SER A 84 5.41 9.28 -0.71
C SER A 84 5.91 7.85 -0.39
N PRO A 85 7.12 7.69 0.18
CA PRO A 85 7.74 6.38 0.42
C PRO A 85 7.00 5.52 1.46
N ASP A 86 6.22 6.17 2.32
CA ASP A 86 5.39 5.54 3.36
C ASP A 86 3.99 5.15 2.87
N ASP A 87 3.66 5.37 1.60
CA ASP A 87 2.40 4.89 1.03
C ASP A 87 2.59 3.50 0.40
N ALA A 88 1.88 2.49 0.92
CA ALA A 88 1.90 1.14 0.38
C ALA A 88 1.40 1.06 -1.08
N ALA A 89 0.50 1.94 -1.50
CA ALA A 89 -0.10 1.88 -2.84
C ALA A 89 0.95 1.98 -3.95
N GLY A 90 1.96 2.85 -3.80
CA GLY A 90 3.07 2.97 -4.76
C GLY A 90 3.85 1.65 -4.90
N HIS A 91 4.15 1.01 -3.78
CA HIS A 91 4.86 -0.28 -3.76
C HIS A 91 4.01 -1.43 -4.35
N ILE A 92 2.69 -1.41 -4.16
CA ILE A 92 1.77 -2.39 -4.77
C ILE A 92 1.73 -2.22 -6.29
N VAL A 93 1.55 -0.99 -6.78
CA VAL A 93 1.55 -0.71 -8.24
C VAL A 93 2.89 -1.11 -8.85
N ARG A 94 4.01 -0.80 -8.20
CA ARG A 94 5.35 -1.25 -8.61
C ARG A 94 5.42 -2.78 -8.70
N ALA A 95 4.92 -3.49 -7.69
CA ALA A 95 4.91 -4.94 -7.67
C ALA A 95 4.10 -5.54 -8.84
N LEU A 96 2.90 -5.02 -9.07
CA LEU A 96 2.02 -5.45 -10.16
C LEU A 96 2.62 -5.17 -11.55
N ALA A 97 3.31 -4.03 -11.71
CA ALA A 97 4.01 -3.70 -12.95
C ALA A 97 5.18 -4.67 -13.21
N LEU A 98 6.00 -4.94 -12.19
CA LEU A 98 7.10 -5.90 -12.25
C LEU A 98 6.61 -7.31 -12.57
N ASP A 99 5.47 -7.72 -12.01
CA ASP A 99 4.86 -9.02 -12.29
C ASP A 99 4.47 -9.16 -13.77
N LEU A 100 3.81 -8.14 -14.35
CA LEU A 100 3.46 -8.12 -15.78
C LEU A 100 4.70 -8.13 -16.69
N LEU A 101 5.83 -7.61 -16.20
CA LEU A 101 7.10 -7.66 -16.90
C LEU A 101 7.84 -9.00 -16.73
N GLY A 102 7.33 -9.92 -15.91
CA GLY A 102 7.94 -11.22 -15.62
C GLY A 102 9.02 -11.20 -14.53
N HIS A 103 9.18 -10.08 -13.82
CA HIS A 103 10.15 -9.91 -12.75
C HIS A 103 9.58 -10.35 -11.39
N HIS A 104 9.12 -11.60 -11.29
CA HIS A 104 8.34 -12.10 -10.15
C HIS A 104 9.07 -11.99 -8.79
N THR A 105 10.40 -12.15 -8.76
CA THR A 105 11.19 -12.01 -7.52
C THR A 105 11.24 -10.57 -7.02
N ALA A 106 11.39 -9.60 -7.93
CA ALA A 106 11.39 -8.18 -7.60
C ALA A 106 9.98 -7.71 -7.21
N ALA A 107 8.96 -8.19 -7.94
CA ALA A 107 7.56 -7.94 -7.62
C ALA A 107 7.21 -8.41 -6.20
N LEU A 108 7.62 -9.61 -5.82
CA LEU A 108 7.39 -10.11 -4.46
C LEU A 108 8.04 -9.22 -3.40
N LYS A 109 9.30 -8.79 -3.62
CA LYS A 109 9.98 -7.87 -2.69
C LYS A 109 9.22 -6.55 -2.52
N SER A 110 8.63 -6.02 -3.60
CA SER A 110 7.80 -4.83 -3.54
C SER A 110 6.50 -5.05 -2.75
N PHE A 111 5.86 -6.22 -2.88
CA PHE A 111 4.72 -6.58 -2.01
C PHE A 111 5.12 -6.73 -0.53
N ASP A 112 6.26 -7.36 -0.25
CA ASP A 112 6.79 -7.46 1.12
C ASP A 112 7.02 -6.07 1.71
N THR A 113 7.56 -5.16 0.90
CA THR A 113 7.78 -3.77 1.30
C THR A 113 6.46 -3.06 1.59
N ALA A 114 5.44 -3.21 0.72
CA ALA A 114 4.12 -2.61 0.89
C ALA A 114 3.41 -3.10 2.18
N LEU A 115 3.54 -4.39 2.48
CA LEU A 115 2.88 -5.05 3.62
C LEU A 115 3.68 -4.96 4.93
N THR A 116 4.68 -4.08 5.00
CA THR A 116 5.49 -3.82 6.21
C THR A 116 5.16 -2.46 6.81
N TYR A 117 5.25 -2.35 8.14
CA TYR A 117 5.08 -1.07 8.85
C TYR A 117 6.20 -0.07 8.47
N PRO A 118 5.91 1.25 8.32
CA PRO A 118 4.63 1.93 8.51
C PRO A 118 3.68 1.89 7.31
N ARG A 119 4.17 1.51 6.12
CA ARG A 119 3.40 1.53 4.86
C ARG A 119 2.08 0.79 4.93
N LEU A 120 2.06 -0.36 5.60
CA LEU A 120 0.85 -1.16 5.81
C LEU A 120 -0.34 -0.34 6.34
N LYS A 121 -0.10 0.74 7.12
CA LYS A 121 -1.15 1.60 7.67
C LYS A 121 -1.89 2.43 6.62
N SER A 122 -1.33 2.65 5.43
CA SER A 122 -2.02 3.42 4.39
C SER A 122 -3.08 2.60 3.64
N LEU A 123 -3.07 1.28 3.78
CA LEU A 123 -4.06 0.40 3.15
C LEU A 123 -5.34 0.31 3.98
N SER A 124 -6.48 0.34 3.30
CA SER A 124 -7.74 -0.13 3.86
C SER A 124 -7.70 -1.64 4.13
N VAL A 125 -8.64 -2.13 4.94
CA VAL A 125 -8.74 -3.57 5.27
C VAL A 125 -8.89 -4.43 4.00
N GLY A 126 -9.69 -3.97 3.02
CA GLY A 126 -9.87 -4.67 1.75
C GLY A 126 -8.62 -4.66 0.88
N GLU A 127 -7.96 -3.50 0.73
CA GLU A 127 -6.70 -3.42 -0.03
C GLU A 127 -5.59 -4.28 0.60
N ARG A 128 -5.57 -4.37 1.93
CA ARG A 128 -4.66 -5.26 2.65
C ARG A 128 -4.96 -6.73 2.34
N ALA A 129 -6.23 -7.14 2.35
CA ALA A 129 -6.63 -8.50 2.00
C ALA A 129 -6.25 -8.83 0.54
N ASP A 130 -6.55 -7.95 -0.41
CA ASP A 130 -6.18 -8.09 -1.82
C ASP A 130 -4.66 -8.22 -2.01
N ALA A 131 -3.88 -7.38 -1.32
CA ALA A 131 -2.43 -7.41 -1.38
C ALA A 131 -1.84 -8.71 -0.80
N LEU A 132 -2.42 -9.25 0.27
CA LEU A 132 -2.03 -10.53 0.85
C LEU A 132 -2.32 -11.69 -0.11
N VAL A 133 -3.51 -11.73 -0.72
CA VAL A 133 -3.88 -12.74 -1.73
C VAL A 133 -2.91 -12.68 -2.91
N LYS A 134 -2.62 -11.47 -3.41
CA LYS A 134 -1.66 -11.29 -4.50
C LYS A 134 -0.26 -11.75 -4.12
N ARG A 135 0.21 -11.40 -2.91
CA ARG A 135 1.51 -11.84 -2.42
C ARG A 135 1.60 -13.37 -2.31
N ALA A 136 0.54 -14.03 -1.84
CA ALA A 136 0.46 -15.48 -1.77
C ALA A 136 0.57 -16.13 -3.16
N GLU A 137 -0.16 -15.62 -4.16
CA GLU A 137 -0.03 -16.07 -5.56
C GLU A 137 1.41 -15.97 -6.05
N MET A 138 2.08 -14.84 -5.79
CA MET A 138 3.48 -14.64 -6.18
C MET A 138 4.44 -15.59 -5.44
N LYS A 139 4.21 -15.83 -4.15
CA LYS A 139 5.01 -16.78 -3.35
C LYS A 139 4.97 -18.18 -3.96
N VAL A 140 3.75 -18.64 -4.29
CA VAL A 140 3.52 -19.93 -4.95
C VAL A 140 4.17 -19.97 -6.33
N ALA A 141 4.00 -18.93 -7.15
CA ALA A 141 4.56 -18.86 -8.50
C ALA A 141 6.09 -18.85 -8.51
N VAL A 142 6.75 -18.13 -7.60
CA VAL A 142 8.21 -18.03 -7.55
C VAL A 142 8.85 -19.32 -7.02
N ASN A 143 8.33 -19.87 -5.91
CA ASN A 143 8.86 -21.11 -5.34
C ASN A 143 7.87 -21.77 -4.39
N ARG A 144 6.92 -22.52 -4.95
CA ARG A 144 5.91 -23.26 -4.17
C ARG A 144 6.54 -24.11 -3.06
N ARG A 145 7.59 -24.90 -3.35
CA ARG A 145 8.24 -25.79 -2.36
C ARG A 145 8.69 -25.06 -1.09
N ARG A 146 9.31 -23.89 -1.22
CA ARG A 146 9.85 -23.15 -0.08
C ARG A 146 8.89 -22.13 0.54
N ARG A 147 7.87 -21.71 -0.22
CA ARG A 147 7.02 -20.57 0.16
C ARG A 147 5.55 -20.93 0.38
N ASN A 148 5.17 -22.20 0.23
CA ASN A 148 3.78 -22.64 0.43
C ASN A 148 3.27 -22.28 1.83
N ASP A 149 4.04 -22.52 2.88
CA ASP A 149 3.63 -22.20 4.25
C ASP A 149 3.39 -20.69 4.44
N SER A 150 4.32 -19.87 3.95
CA SER A 150 4.16 -18.42 4.01
C SER A 150 3.06 -17.87 3.09
N ALA A 151 2.67 -18.62 2.04
CA ALA A 151 1.51 -18.29 1.22
C ALA A 151 0.20 -18.65 1.93
N ILE A 152 0.15 -19.78 2.65
CA ILE A 152 -0.98 -20.17 3.49
C ILE A 152 -1.21 -19.10 4.57
N GLU A 153 -0.16 -18.63 5.25
CA GLU A 153 -0.26 -17.58 6.27
C GLU A 153 -0.90 -16.29 5.71
N ASP A 154 -0.48 -15.86 4.52
CA ASP A 154 -1.06 -14.68 3.85
C ASP A 154 -2.54 -14.89 3.53
N LEU A 155 -2.90 -16.07 3.02
CA LEU A 155 -4.28 -16.41 2.65
C LEU A 155 -5.17 -16.54 3.89
N GLU A 156 -4.70 -17.15 4.97
CA GLU A 156 -5.43 -17.23 6.24
C GLU A 156 -5.67 -15.83 6.84
N GLU A 157 -4.67 -14.95 6.81
CA GLU A 157 -4.85 -13.55 7.22
C GLU A 157 -5.85 -12.83 6.31
N ALA A 158 -5.80 -13.05 5.00
CA ALA A 158 -6.78 -12.46 4.08
C ALA A 158 -8.21 -12.95 4.37
N VAL A 159 -8.39 -14.24 4.68
CA VAL A 159 -9.69 -14.79 5.14
C VAL A 159 -10.14 -14.12 6.44
N ARG A 160 -9.24 -13.89 7.42
CA ARG A 160 -9.58 -13.21 8.68
C ARG A 160 -10.05 -11.77 8.47
N LEU A 161 -9.45 -11.05 7.52
CA LEU A 161 -9.83 -9.67 7.24
C LEU A 161 -11.20 -9.56 6.55
N ALA A 162 -11.64 -10.60 5.84
CA ALA A 162 -13.01 -10.82 5.33
C ALA A 162 -13.74 -9.60 4.72
N ALA A 163 -13.02 -8.62 4.17
CA ALA A 163 -13.61 -7.35 3.73
C ALA A 163 -13.40 -7.12 2.23
N GLY A 164 -14.49 -7.17 1.45
CA GLY A 164 -14.54 -6.67 0.07
C GLY A 164 -13.81 -7.49 -1.00
N THR A 165 -13.11 -8.55 -0.62
CA THR A 165 -12.40 -9.49 -1.52
C THR A 165 -13.29 -10.61 -2.07
N ASP A 166 -12.92 -11.15 -3.23
CA ASP A 166 -13.48 -12.40 -3.78
C ASP A 166 -13.08 -13.58 -2.89
N THR A 167 -13.90 -13.88 -1.89
CA THR A 167 -13.63 -14.91 -0.89
C THR A 167 -13.48 -16.30 -1.52
N ALA A 168 -14.21 -16.58 -2.61
CA ALA A 168 -14.08 -17.83 -3.33
C ALA A 168 -12.66 -17.99 -3.86
N ARG A 169 -12.08 -16.96 -4.49
CA ARG A 169 -10.68 -16.98 -4.93
C ARG A 169 -9.70 -17.32 -3.80
N ILE A 170 -9.89 -16.72 -2.62
CA ILE A 170 -9.02 -16.98 -1.46
C ILE A 170 -9.10 -18.44 -1.04
N PHE A 171 -10.32 -18.97 -0.89
CA PHE A 171 -10.54 -20.35 -0.48
C PHE A 171 -10.01 -21.37 -1.50
N ARG A 172 -10.15 -21.11 -2.80
CA ARG A 172 -9.56 -21.97 -3.85
C ARG A 172 -8.03 -22.01 -3.75
N LEU A 173 -7.37 -20.85 -3.68
CA LEU A 173 -5.91 -20.79 -3.55
C LEU A 173 -5.43 -21.46 -2.26
N LEU A 174 -6.18 -21.28 -1.16
CA LEU A 174 -5.87 -21.89 0.12
C LEU A 174 -6.01 -23.42 0.06
N GLY A 175 -7.07 -23.92 -0.60
CA GLY A 175 -7.26 -25.34 -0.90
C GLY A 175 -6.09 -25.93 -1.67
N GLU A 176 -5.70 -25.31 -2.79
CA GLU A 176 -4.54 -25.73 -3.60
C GLU A 176 -3.24 -25.76 -2.77
N CYS A 177 -3.04 -24.79 -1.87
CA CYS A 177 -1.86 -24.76 -1.00
C CYS A 177 -1.90 -25.90 0.04
N TYR A 178 -3.08 -26.24 0.58
CA TYR A 178 -3.24 -27.35 1.51
C TYR A 178 -3.07 -28.72 0.85
N GLU A 179 -3.62 -28.92 -0.35
CA GLU A 179 -3.41 -30.15 -1.14
C GLU A 179 -1.92 -30.37 -1.40
N TYR A 180 -1.21 -29.30 -1.79
CA TYR A 180 0.24 -29.37 -2.01
C TYR A 180 1.03 -29.79 -0.77
N LYS A 181 0.52 -29.43 0.42
CA LYS A 181 1.11 -29.82 1.72
C LYS A 181 0.68 -31.22 2.18
N GLY A 182 -0.28 -31.86 1.50
CA GLY A 182 -0.88 -33.14 1.90
C GLY A 182 -1.90 -33.02 3.03
N LEU A 183 -2.43 -31.81 3.29
CA LEU A 183 -3.42 -31.55 4.34
C LEU A 183 -4.84 -31.71 3.78
N ASN A 184 -5.21 -32.95 3.45
CA ASN A 184 -6.43 -33.27 2.71
C ASN A 184 -7.73 -32.76 3.36
N GLU A 185 -7.86 -32.87 4.68
CA GLU A 185 -9.05 -32.37 5.40
C GLU A 185 -9.20 -30.86 5.30
N LYS A 186 -8.09 -30.12 5.47
CA LYS A 186 -8.09 -28.65 5.34
C LYS A 186 -8.33 -28.20 3.92
N ALA A 187 -7.78 -28.94 2.95
CA ALA A 187 -8.04 -28.70 1.53
C ALA A 187 -9.53 -28.86 1.20
N GLN A 188 -10.15 -29.97 1.63
CA GLN A 188 -11.58 -30.21 1.44
C GLN A 188 -12.43 -29.13 2.11
N TRP A 189 -12.10 -28.76 3.35
CA TRP A 189 -12.76 -27.66 4.04
C TRP A 189 -12.67 -26.35 3.24
N ALA A 190 -11.48 -25.96 2.78
CA ALA A 190 -11.29 -24.72 2.02
C ALA A 190 -12.06 -24.77 0.70
N LEU A 191 -11.97 -25.87 -0.06
CA LEU A 191 -12.66 -26.03 -1.34
C LEU A 191 -14.18 -26.08 -1.19
N SER A 192 -14.71 -26.52 -0.03
CA SER A 192 -16.15 -26.47 0.26
C SER A 192 -16.71 -25.05 0.49
N LYS A 193 -15.82 -24.05 0.61
CA LYS A 193 -16.18 -22.64 0.83
C LYS A 193 -16.05 -21.77 -0.42
N HIS A 194 -15.57 -22.34 -1.53
CA HIS A 194 -15.52 -21.73 -2.85
C HIS A 194 -16.82 -22.00 -3.62
#